data_AF-A0A0H2MET7-F1
#
_entry.id   AF-A0A0H2MET7-F1
#
_cell.length_a   1.000
_cell.length_b   1.000
_cell.length_c   1.000
_cell.angle_alpha   90.00
_cell.angle_beta   90.00
_cell.angle_gamma   90.00
#
_symmetry.space_group_name_H-M   'P 1'
#
loop_
_entity.id
_entity.type
_entity.pdbx_description
1 polymer ?
#
loop_
_entity_poly.entity_id
_entity_poly.type
_entity_poly.pdbx_seq_one_letter_code
_entity_poly.pdbx_strand_id
1 'polypeptide(L)'
;MDPVDFRGLLNKVMLFEVLDGGEDFKIRICGQEVREILSLPVKGELLSDLEKQGIVVADMDAFRFVISSREPLCEINRSMAAVGRPYVNFQSVLVPLSTDGNLVDFLMGAYVYGEN
;
A
#
# COMPACT_ATOMS: atom_id res chain seq x y z
N MET A 1 -15.89 -9.01 10.83
CA MET A 1 -14.63 -8.47 11.37
C MET A 1 -14.94 -7.07 11.85
N ASP A 2 -14.75 -6.79 13.13
CA ASP A 2 -15.06 -5.46 13.68
C ASP A 2 -13.87 -4.53 13.40
N PRO A 3 -14.08 -3.30 12.87
CA PRO A 3 -13.02 -2.29 12.76
C PRO A 3 -12.20 -2.07 14.03
N VAL A 4 -12.79 -2.32 15.22
CA VAL A 4 -12.10 -2.24 16.51
C VAL A 4 -11.00 -3.28 16.66
N ASP A 5 -11.17 -4.48 16.09
CA ASP A 5 -10.17 -5.55 16.11
C ASP A 5 -8.87 -5.13 15.40
N PHE A 6 -8.96 -4.16 14.48
CA PHE A 6 -7.84 -3.66 13.71
C PHE A 6 -7.11 -2.50 14.37
N ARG A 7 -7.50 -2.01 15.55
CA ARG A 7 -6.96 -0.76 16.10
C ARG A 7 -5.43 -0.74 16.18
N GLY A 8 -4.79 -1.87 16.51
CA GLY A 8 -3.33 -2.01 16.51
C GLY A 8 -2.69 -2.14 15.12
N LEU A 9 -3.47 -2.54 14.11
CA LEU A 9 -3.07 -2.70 12.72
C LEU A 9 -3.31 -1.42 11.89
N LEU A 10 -4.24 -0.54 12.28
CA LEU A 10 -4.59 0.66 11.52
C LEU A 10 -3.39 1.59 11.28
N ASN A 11 -2.42 1.63 12.20
CA ASN A 11 -1.19 2.41 12.04
C ASN A 11 -0.27 1.86 10.93
N LYS A 12 -0.46 0.60 10.55
CA LYS A 12 0.34 -0.17 9.61
C LYS A 12 -0.35 -0.40 8.25
N VAL A 13 -1.55 0.14 8.07
CA VAL A 13 -2.39 -0.11 6.90
C VAL A 13 -2.36 1.07 5.94
N MET A 14 -2.35 0.78 4.64
CA MET A 14 -2.69 1.71 3.58
C MET A 14 -3.93 1.23 2.83
N LEU A 15 -4.74 2.19 2.39
CA LEU A 15 -5.85 1.94 1.49
C LEU A 15 -5.61 2.72 0.20
N PHE A 16 -5.67 2.03 -0.92
CA PHE A 16 -5.50 2.58 -2.25
C PHE A 16 -6.82 2.42 -3.01
N GLU A 17 -7.29 3.49 -3.62
CA GLU A 17 -8.32 3.41 -4.64
C GLU A 17 -7.67 3.10 -5.97
N VAL A 18 -8.25 2.15 -6.71
CA VAL A 18 -7.79 1.74 -8.03
C VAL A 18 -8.39 2.69 -9.06
N LEU A 19 -7.54 3.30 -9.89
CA LEU A 19 -7.96 4.18 -10.98
C LEU A 19 -7.75 3.48 -12.33
N ASP A 20 -8.73 3.60 -13.21
CA ASP A 20 -8.68 3.11 -14.59
C ASP A 20 -8.23 1.64 -14.70
N GLY A 21 -8.67 0.78 -13.77
CA GLY A 21 -8.34 -0.65 -13.78
C GLY A 21 -6.93 -1.01 -13.31
N GLY A 22 -6.21 -0.07 -12.67
CA GLY A 22 -4.85 -0.28 -12.16
C GLY A 22 -3.75 0.42 -12.94
N GLU A 23 -4.13 1.40 -13.78
CA GLU A 23 -3.17 2.30 -14.43
C GLU A 23 -2.51 3.22 -13.39
N ASP A 24 -3.29 3.72 -12.41
CA ASP A 24 -2.79 4.50 -11.28
C ASP A 24 -3.61 4.21 -10.01
N PHE A 25 -3.15 4.73 -8.88
CA PHE A 25 -3.77 4.52 -7.59
C PHE A 25 -3.73 5.77 -6.74
N LYS A 26 -4.80 5.98 -5.98
CA LYS A 26 -4.90 7.11 -5.04
C LYS A 26 -4.83 6.62 -3.60
N ILE A 27 -3.92 7.20 -2.81
CA ILE A 27 -3.82 6.87 -1.39
C ILE A 27 -4.99 7.51 -0.63
N ARG A 28 -5.90 6.66 -0.12
CA ARG A 28 -7.07 7.07 0.65
C ARG A 28 -6.86 6.93 2.16
N ILE A 29 -6.06 5.99 2.60
CA ILE A 29 -5.66 5.85 4.01
C ILE A 29 -4.18 5.54 4.04
N CYS A 30 -3.46 6.14 4.98
CA CYS A 30 -2.08 5.80 5.29
C CYS A 30 -1.94 5.86 6.80
N GLY A 31 -1.68 4.70 7.41
CA GLY A 31 -1.45 4.57 8.83
C GLY A 31 -0.24 5.39 9.28
N GLN A 32 -0.24 5.80 10.54
CA GLN A 32 0.78 6.71 11.07
C GLN A 32 2.20 6.16 10.94
N GLU A 33 2.42 4.89 11.26
CA GLU A 33 3.75 4.25 11.20
C GLU A 33 4.27 4.21 9.76
N VAL A 34 3.39 3.84 8.81
CA VAL A 34 3.72 3.86 7.38
C VAL A 34 4.09 5.27 6.93
N ARG A 35 3.32 6.28 7.34
CA ARG A 35 3.56 7.68 6.98
C ARG A 35 4.90 8.19 7.51
N GLU A 36 5.27 7.82 8.74
CA GLU A 36 6.54 8.20 9.37
C GLU A 36 7.72 7.55 8.66
N ILE A 37 7.67 6.22 8.45
CA ILE A 37 8.74 5.45 7.79
C ILE A 37 8.91 5.89 6.34
N LEU A 38 7.81 6.07 5.62
CA LEU A 38 7.81 6.51 4.24
C LEU A 38 7.80 8.03 4.09
N SER A 39 7.94 8.81 5.17
CA SER A 39 7.98 10.28 5.15
C SER A 39 7.01 10.90 4.11
N LEU A 40 5.78 10.39 4.07
CA LEU A 40 4.85 10.69 2.97
C LEU A 40 4.15 12.03 3.20
N PRO A 41 4.07 12.91 2.17
CA PRO A 41 3.08 13.96 2.17
C PRO A 41 1.68 13.32 2.24
N VAL A 42 0.79 13.99 2.97
CA VAL A 42 -0.43 13.38 3.53
C VAL A 42 -1.43 12.99 2.44
N LYS A 43 -2.15 11.86 2.68
CA LYS A 43 -3.42 11.39 2.09
C LYS A 43 -4.02 12.20 0.93
N GLY A 44 -4.22 11.54 -0.20
CA GLY A 44 -4.87 12.09 -1.39
C GLY A 44 -3.99 12.11 -2.63
N GLU A 45 -2.70 11.82 -2.46
CA GLU A 45 -1.70 11.76 -3.55
C GLU A 45 -1.91 10.54 -4.45
N LEU A 46 -1.58 10.72 -5.73
CA LEU A 46 -1.46 9.65 -6.71
C LEU A 46 -0.09 8.99 -6.58
N LEU A 47 -0.04 7.67 -6.80
CA LEU A 47 1.23 6.95 -6.78
C LEU A 47 2.17 7.45 -7.87
N SER A 48 1.64 7.71 -9.08
CA SER A 48 2.42 8.26 -10.18
C SER A 48 3.05 9.63 -9.86
N ASP A 49 2.41 10.46 -9.04
CA ASP A 49 2.95 11.76 -8.64
C ASP A 49 4.04 11.64 -7.57
N LEU A 50 3.92 10.67 -6.65
CA LEU A 50 4.95 10.34 -5.69
C LEU A 50 6.20 9.77 -6.39
N GLU A 51 6.02 8.90 -7.38
CA GLU A 51 7.13 8.34 -8.17
C GLU A 51 7.91 9.43 -8.92
N LYS A 52 7.22 10.43 -9.51
CA LYS A 52 7.86 11.60 -10.14
C LYS A 52 8.69 12.41 -9.15
N GLN A 53 8.35 12.37 -7.86
CA GLN A 53 9.10 13.01 -6.78
C GLN A 53 10.20 12.10 -6.20
N GLY A 54 10.42 10.92 -6.77
CA GLY A 54 11.41 9.94 -6.32
C GLY A 54 10.96 9.14 -5.09
N ILE A 55 9.67 9.17 -4.75
CA ILE A 55 9.08 8.51 -3.59
C ILE A 55 8.41 7.22 -4.06
N VAL A 56 9.07 6.09 -3.80
CA VAL A 56 8.48 4.75 -4.03
C VAL A 56 7.73 4.34 -2.77
N VAL A 57 6.46 3.96 -2.92
CA VAL A 57 5.59 3.56 -1.81
C VAL A 57 4.95 2.19 -1.98
N ALA A 58 4.96 1.68 -3.21
CA ALA A 58 4.35 0.42 -3.58
C ALA A 58 5.05 -0.18 -4.80
N ASP A 59 4.91 -1.49 -4.95
CA ASP A 59 5.24 -2.19 -6.17
C ASP A 59 3.98 -2.25 -7.04
N MET A 60 3.96 -1.46 -8.12
CA MET A 60 2.82 -1.35 -9.03
C MET A 60 2.51 -2.68 -9.74
N ASP A 61 3.52 -3.54 -9.96
CA ASP A 61 3.31 -4.84 -10.58
C ASP A 61 2.62 -5.80 -9.61
N ALA A 62 2.97 -5.76 -8.32
CA ALA A 62 2.27 -6.51 -7.28
C ALA A 62 0.80 -6.08 -7.17
N PHE A 63 0.52 -4.77 -7.30
CA PHE A 63 -0.85 -4.25 -7.26
C PHE A 63 -1.68 -4.75 -8.44
N ARG A 64 -1.14 -4.64 -9.66
CA ARG A 64 -1.79 -5.13 -10.88
C ARG A 64 -1.98 -6.65 -10.85
N PHE A 65 -1.03 -7.39 -10.28
CA PHE A 65 -1.18 -8.82 -10.06
C PHE A 65 -2.37 -9.13 -9.13
N VAL A 66 -2.51 -8.43 -8.00
CA VAL A 66 -3.64 -8.63 -7.08
C VAL A 66 -4.98 -8.25 -7.72
N ILE A 67 -5.02 -7.16 -8.50
CA ILE A 67 -6.24 -6.77 -9.24
C ILE A 67 -6.65 -7.87 -10.23
N SER A 68 -5.72 -8.35 -11.05
CA SER A 68 -6.02 -9.31 -12.11
C SER A 68 -6.34 -10.71 -11.58
N SER A 69 -5.62 -11.17 -10.55
CA SER A 69 -5.86 -12.47 -9.92
C SER A 69 -7.08 -12.46 -9.01
N ARG A 70 -7.42 -11.31 -8.41
CA ARG A 70 -8.43 -11.15 -7.35
C ARG A 70 -8.10 -11.99 -6.10
N GLU A 71 -6.83 -12.33 -5.92
CA GLU A 71 -6.33 -13.09 -4.78
C GLU A 71 -5.43 -12.23 -3.89
N PRO A 72 -5.43 -12.44 -2.56
CA PRO A 72 -4.46 -11.83 -1.67
C PRO A 72 -3.01 -12.18 -2.04
N LEU A 73 -2.12 -11.21 -1.92
CA LEU A 73 -0.68 -11.42 -2.04
C LEU A 73 0.00 -11.19 -0.69
N CYS A 74 0.79 -12.16 -0.24
CA CYS A 74 1.65 -12.04 0.94
C CYS A 74 3.09 -12.04 0.48
N GLU A 75 3.83 -11.00 0.86
CA GLU A 75 5.23 -10.84 0.50
C GLU A 75 6.10 -10.79 1.74
N ILE A 76 7.12 -11.64 1.75
CA ILE A 76 8.06 -11.79 2.86
C ILE A 76 9.45 -11.39 2.36
N ASN A 77 10.24 -10.71 3.19
CA ASN A 77 11.61 -10.28 2.89
C ASN A 77 11.70 -9.30 1.71
N ARG A 78 10.74 -8.38 1.60
CA ARG A 78 10.81 -7.30 0.61
C ARG A 78 11.71 -6.20 1.16
N SER A 79 12.30 -5.45 0.24
CA SER A 79 13.08 -4.27 0.57
C SER A 79 12.67 -3.12 -0.31
N MET A 80 12.60 -1.92 0.25
CA MET A 80 12.41 -0.70 -0.52
C MET A 80 13.59 0.25 -0.29
N ALA A 81 14.14 0.74 -1.39
CA ALA A 81 15.09 1.83 -1.41
C ALA A 81 14.42 3.02 -2.08
N ALA A 82 14.49 4.19 -1.45
CA ALA A 82 14.08 5.45 -2.06
C ALA A 82 15.26 6.43 -2.02
N VAL A 83 15.34 7.30 -3.02
CA VAL A 83 16.41 8.30 -3.11
C VAL A 83 16.36 9.20 -1.88
N GLY A 84 17.44 9.25 -1.10
CA GLY A 84 17.52 10.03 0.13
C GLY A 84 16.86 9.40 1.36
N ARG A 85 16.55 8.09 1.35
CA ARG A 85 15.96 7.39 2.51
C ARG A 85 16.74 6.13 2.89
N PRO A 86 16.68 5.71 4.17
CA PRO A 86 17.25 4.44 4.60
C PRO A 86 16.62 3.28 3.81
N TYR A 87 17.42 2.25 3.56
CA TYR A 87 16.91 0.96 3.09
C TYR A 87 16.01 0.36 4.18
N VAL A 88 14.79 -0.02 3.80
CA VAL A 88 13.83 -0.59 4.76
C VAL A 88 13.41 -1.97 4.29
N ASN A 89 13.62 -2.95 5.17
CA ASN A 89 13.07 -4.29 5.01
C ASN A 89 11.63 -4.31 5.52
N PHE A 90 10.73 -4.95 4.77
CA PHE A 90 9.35 -5.08 5.15
C PHE A 90 8.73 -6.40 4.73
N GLN A 91 7.64 -6.72 5.41
CA GLN A 91 6.69 -7.76 5.04
C GLN A 91 5.35 -7.09 4.78
N SER A 92 4.60 -7.60 3.82
CA SER A 92 3.30 -7.03 3.48
C SER A 92 2.27 -8.11 3.19
N VAL A 93 1.01 -7.78 3.49
CA VAL A 93 -0.15 -8.46 2.93
C VAL A 93 -0.96 -7.43 2.17
N LEU A 94 -1.22 -7.70 0.89
CA LEU A 94 -2.04 -6.90 0.02
C LEU A 94 -3.31 -7.69 -0.31
N VAL A 95 -4.47 -7.10 -0.03
CA VAL A 95 -5.76 -7.75 -0.30
C VAL A 95 -6.60 -6.94 -1.28
N PRO A 96 -7.29 -7.60 -2.22
CA PRO A 96 -8.25 -6.95 -3.10
C PRO A 96 -9.55 -6.68 -2.34
N LEU A 97 -10.08 -5.47 -2.49
CA LEU A 97 -11.37 -5.06 -1.97
C LEU A 97 -12.27 -4.66 -3.14
N SER A 98 -13.57 -4.91 -2.98
CA SER A 98 -14.58 -4.62 -3.99
C SER A 98 -15.82 -4.04 -3.31
N THR A 99 -16.32 -2.91 -3.77
CA THR A 99 -17.58 -2.35 -3.25
C THR A 99 -18.82 -3.08 -3.80
N ASP A 100 -18.72 -3.73 -4.96
CA ASP A 100 -19.84 -4.35 -5.68
C ASP A 100 -19.73 -5.87 -5.84
N GLY A 101 -18.60 -6.47 -5.45
CA GLY A 101 -18.29 -7.89 -5.59
C GLY A 101 -17.78 -8.31 -6.97
N ASN A 102 -17.72 -7.40 -7.95
CA ASN A 102 -17.32 -7.71 -9.32
C ASN A 102 -15.94 -7.16 -9.66
N LEU A 103 -15.68 -5.89 -9.33
CA LEU A 103 -14.44 -5.20 -9.68
C LEU A 103 -13.62 -4.88 -8.44
N VAL A 104 -12.30 -5.04 -8.54
CA VAL A 104 -11.37 -4.59 -7.51
C VAL A 104 -11.21 -3.07 -7.66
N ASP A 105 -11.89 -2.31 -6.81
CA ASP A 105 -11.88 -0.85 -6.80
C ASP A 105 -11.02 -0.28 -5.67
N PHE A 106 -10.60 -1.13 -4.72
CA PHE A 106 -9.67 -0.79 -3.68
C PHE A 106 -8.65 -1.90 -3.43
N LEU A 107 -7.45 -1.51 -2.98
CA LEU A 107 -6.46 -2.41 -2.41
C LEU A 107 -6.17 -1.97 -0.97
N MET A 108 -6.08 -2.94 -0.06
CA MET A 108 -5.62 -2.69 1.30
C MET A 108 -4.29 -3.41 1.54
N GLY A 109 -3.26 -2.64 1.86
CA GLY A 109 -1.95 -3.17 2.23
C GLY A 109 -1.73 -3.05 3.74
N ALA A 110 -1.26 -4.09 4.40
CA ALA A 110 -0.75 -4.04 5.76
C ALA A 110 0.75 -4.29 5.73
N TYR A 111 1.54 -3.45 6.40
CA TYR A 111 3.00 -3.45 6.34
C TYR A 111 3.63 -3.65 7.72
N VAL A 112 4.63 -4.52 7.80
CA VAL A 112 5.47 -4.67 8.98
C VAL A 112 6.90 -4.40 8.58
N TYR A 113 7.52 -3.41 9.22
CA TYR A 113 8.90 -3.02 8.96
C TYR A 113 9.82 -3.69 10.00
N GLY A 114 10.94 -4.23 9.54
CA GLY A 114 11.97 -4.79 10.42
C GLY A 114 12.93 -3.72 10.91
N GLU A 115 13.52 -3.91 12.09
CA GLU A 115 14.72 -3.18 12.48
C GLU A 115 15.90 -3.68 11.64
N ASN A 116 16.74 -2.76 11.14
CA ASN A 116 18.00 -3.08 10.45
C ASN A 116 19.05 -3.63 11.42
#